data_AF-A0A6L4AAP6-F1
#
_entry.id   AF-A0A6L4AAP6-F1
#
_cell.length_a   1.000
_cell.length_b   1.000
_cell.length_c   1.000
_cell.angle_alpha   90.00
_cell.angle_beta   90.00
_cell.angle_gamma   90.00
#
_symmetry.space_group_name_H-M   'P 1'
#
loop_
_entity.id
_entity.type
_entity.pdbx_description
1 polymer ?
#
loop_
_entity_poly.entity_id
_entity_poly.type
_entity_poly.pdbx_seq_one_letter_code
_entity_poly.pdbx_strand_id
1 'polypeptide(L)' 'GLAQNFAAIRALATEGIQAGHMALHARQLALAAGAQGEMVNRIVETMIAEGNIRLERAKTLVKAVLDKPNLA' A
#
# COMPACT_ATOMS: atom_id res chain seq x y z
N GLY A 1 2.78 35.54 0.38
CA GLY A 1 3.78 35.24 -0.65
C GLY A 1 4.74 34.15 -0.21
N LEU A 2 5.92 34.50 0.30
CA LEU A 2 6.98 33.53 0.64
C LEU A 2 6.57 32.52 1.73
N ALA A 3 5.83 32.95 2.76
CA ALA A 3 5.34 32.06 3.81
C ALA A 3 4.33 31.01 3.31
N GLN A 4 3.50 31.35 2.31
CA GLN A 4 2.58 30.39 1.66
C GLN A 4 3.33 29.38 0.80
N ASN A 5 4.38 29.83 0.09
CA ASN A 5 5.22 28.94 -0.72
C ASN A 5 5.96 27.92 0.16
N PHE A 6 6.47 28.38 1.32
CA PHE A 6 7.07 27.50 2.34
C PHE A 6 6.06 26.51 2.93
N ALA A 7 4.83 26.95 3.26
CA ALA A 7 3.78 26.07 3.77
C ALA A 7 3.37 25.00 2.74
N ALA A 8 3.26 25.35 1.46
CA ALA A 8 2.94 24.41 0.38
C ALA A 8 4.03 23.35 0.18
N ILE A 9 5.31 23.73 0.18
CA ILE A 9 6.44 22.79 0.06
C ILE A 9 6.48 21.85 1.28
N ARG A 10 6.27 22.41 2.48
CA ARG A 10 6.21 21.61 3.72
C ARG A 10 5.05 20.61 3.67
N ALA A 11 3.86 21.04 3.23
CA ALA A 11 2.69 20.18 3.08
C ALA A 11 2.97 19.03 2.11
N LEU A 12 3.48 19.33 0.90
CA LEU A 12 3.85 18.33 -0.10
C LEU A 12 4.92 17.36 0.40
N ALA A 13 5.93 17.85 1.11
CA ALA A 13 6.96 17.01 1.71
C ALA A 13 6.36 16.09 2.78
N THR A 14 5.52 16.61 3.68
CA THR A 14 4.90 15.81 4.74
C THR A 14 3.90 14.81 4.18
N GLU A 15 3.04 15.20 3.25
CA GLU A 15 2.04 14.33 2.61
C GLU A 15 2.72 13.27 1.76
N GLY A 16 3.75 13.64 1.00
CA GLY A 16 4.55 12.71 0.20
C GLY A 16 5.29 11.68 1.06
N ILE A 17 5.86 12.09 2.20
CA ILE A 17 6.49 11.17 3.16
C ILE A 17 5.45 10.22 3.76
N GLN A 18 4.27 10.72 4.17
CA GLN A 18 3.21 9.88 4.71
C GLN A 18 2.70 8.86 3.68
N ALA A 19 2.47 9.30 2.44
CA ALA A 19 2.08 8.40 1.34
C ALA A 19 3.16 7.34 1.05
N GLY A 20 4.43 7.73 1.05
CA GLY A 20 5.56 6.82 0.88
C GLY A 20 5.68 5.80 2.01
N HIS A 21 5.52 6.23 3.26
CA HIS A 21 5.51 5.36 4.44
C HIS A 21 4.35 4.36 4.38
N MET A 22 3.15 4.80 3.97
CA MET A 22 1.97 3.95 3.86
C MET A 22 2.16 2.88 2.78
N ALA A 23 2.74 3.23 1.63
CA ALA A 23 3.06 2.27 0.58
C ALA A 23 4.13 1.25 1.00
N LEU A 24 5.17 1.69 1.70
CA LEU A 24 6.20 0.80 2.24
C LEU A 24 5.62 -0.13 3.32
N HIS A 25 4.81 0.40 4.23
CA HIS A 25 4.18 -0.38 5.29
C HIS A 25 3.22 -1.42 4.71
N ALA A 26 2.36 -1.03 3.77
CA ALA A 26 1.51 -1.95 3.02
C ALA A 26 2.35 -3.06 2.35
N ARG A 27 3.48 -2.73 1.74
CA ARG A 27 4.39 -3.72 1.12
C ARG A 27 4.94 -4.70 2.14
N GLN A 28 5.37 -4.23 3.31
CA GLN A 28 5.86 -5.10 4.39
C GLN A 28 4.76 -6.06 4.87
N LEU A 29 3.53 -5.58 5.03
CA LEU A 29 2.39 -6.44 5.40
C LEU A 29 2.04 -7.46 4.33
N ALA A 30 2.08 -7.08 3.05
CA ALA A 30 1.87 -8.01 1.94
C ALA A 30 2.91 -9.13 1.95
N LEU A 31 4.20 -8.79 2.11
CA LEU A 31 5.29 -9.77 2.21
C LEU A 31 5.13 -10.68 3.45
N ALA A 32 4.78 -10.11 4.61
CA ALA A 32 4.53 -10.87 5.84
C ALA A 32 3.31 -11.80 5.73
N ALA A 33 2.34 -11.46 4.88
CA ALA A 33 1.20 -12.31 4.56
C ALA A 33 1.54 -13.44 3.56
N GLY A 34 2.77 -13.49 3.03
CA GLY A 34 3.22 -14.49 2.07
C GLY A 34 3.05 -14.09 0.60
N ALA A 35 2.77 -12.81 0.31
CA ALA A 35 2.74 -12.33 -1.07
C ALA A 35 4.13 -12.36 -1.70
N GLN A 36 4.24 -12.77 -2.97
CA GLN A 36 5.52 -12.85 -3.68
C GLN A 36 5.43 -12.33 -5.12
N GLY A 37 6.53 -11.79 -5.66
CA GLY A 37 6.57 -11.30 -7.04
C GLY A 37 5.48 -10.26 -7.35
N GLU A 38 4.73 -10.48 -8.42
CA GLU A 38 3.72 -9.51 -8.91
C GLU A 38 2.50 -9.35 -7.99
N MET A 39 2.13 -10.36 -7.20
CA MET A 39 0.97 -10.22 -6.29
C MET A 39 1.23 -9.22 -5.17
N VAL A 40 2.49 -8.94 -4.81
CA VAL A 40 2.82 -7.95 -3.78
C VAL A 40 2.27 -6.58 -4.18
N ASN A 41 2.55 -6.14 -5.41
CA ASN A 41 2.07 -4.83 -5.89
C ASN A 41 0.54 -4.78 -5.92
N ARG A 42 -0.10 -5.85 -6.40
CA ARG A 42 -1.56 -5.97 -6.48
C ARG A 42 -2.23 -5.89 -5.10
N ILE A 43 -1.66 -6.56 -4.10
CA ILE A 43 -2.16 -6.57 -2.73
C ILE A 43 -1.93 -5.21 -2.06
N VAL A 44 -0.77 -4.58 -2.28
CA VAL A 44 -0.45 -3.24 -1.79
C VAL A 44 -1.43 -2.20 -2.33
N GLU A 45 -1.65 -2.18 -3.64
CA GLU A 45 -2.60 -1.27 -4.29
C GLU A 45 -4.01 -1.47 -3.72
N THR A 46 -4.43 -2.72 -3.56
CA THR A 46 -5.75 -3.04 -2.98
C THR A 46 -5.88 -2.54 -1.54
N MET A 47 -4.87 -2.75 -0.69
CA MET A 47 -4.89 -2.28 0.70
C MET A 47 -4.92 -0.75 0.81
N ILE A 48 -4.17 -0.06 -0.06
CA ILE A 48 -4.16 1.41 -0.10
C ILE A 48 -5.50 1.93 -0.59
N ALA A 49 -6.06 1.36 -1.67
CA ALA A 49 -7.35 1.76 -2.23
C ALA A 49 -8.51 1.54 -1.24
N GLU A 50 -8.46 0.47 -0.45
CA GLU A 50 -9.45 0.19 0.59
C GLU A 50 -9.21 0.98 1.89
N GLY A 51 -8.05 1.63 2.05
CA GLY A 51 -7.62 2.23 3.30
C GLY A 51 -7.43 1.21 4.44
N ASN A 52 -7.33 -0.09 4.13
CA ASN A 52 -7.23 -1.17 5.11
C ASN A 52 -5.85 -1.82 5.09
N ILE A 53 -4.87 -1.08 5.59
CA ILE A 53 -3.47 -1.50 5.68
C ILE A 53 -3.27 -2.30 6.97
N ARG A 54 -3.72 -3.56 6.97
CA ARG A 54 -3.60 -4.49 8.11
C ARG A 54 -3.15 -5.87 7.65
N LEU A 55 -2.39 -6.56 8.49
CA LEU A 55 -1.88 -7.91 8.20
C LEU A 55 -3.00 -8.91 7.88
N GLU A 56 -4.11 -8.88 8.63
CA GLU A 56 -5.26 -9.77 8.39
C GLU A 56 -5.92 -9.53 7.02
N ARG A 57 -5.96 -8.26 6.57
CA ARG A 57 -6.44 -7.95 5.23
C ARG A 57 -5.48 -8.45 4.16
N ALA A 58 -4.18 -8.24 4.36
CA ALA A 58 -3.15 -8.76 3.46
C ALA A 58 -3.25 -10.28 3.30
N LYS A 59 -3.40 -11.04 4.40
CA LYS A 59 -3.61 -12.51 4.36
C LYS A 59 -4.86 -12.90 3.58
N THR A 60 -5.96 -12.19 3.78
CA THR A 60 -7.21 -12.42 3.05
C THR A 60 -7.02 -12.20 1.55
N LEU A 61 -6.30 -11.15 1.16
CA LEU A 61 -6.00 -10.82 -0.23
C LEU A 61 -5.06 -11.85 -0.88
N VAL A 62 -4.00 -12.27 -0.17
CA VAL A 62 -3.11 -13.36 -0.62
C VAL A 62 -3.93 -14.62 -0.91
N LYS A 63 -4.76 -15.03 0.05
CA LYS A 63 -5.62 -16.20 -0.12
C LYS A 63 -6.57 -16.04 -1.31
N ALA A 64 -7.21 -14.89 -1.48
CA ALA A 64 -8.11 -14.64 -2.60
C ALA A 64 -7.40 -14.65 -3.98
N VAL A 65 -6.12 -14.27 -4.04
CA VAL A 65 -5.32 -14.33 -5.27
C VAL A 65 -4.91 -15.77 -5.58
N LEU A 66 -4.55 -16.56 -4.56
CA LEU A 66 -4.17 -17.97 -4.71
C LEU A 66 -5.37 -18.89 -4.98
N ASP A 67 -6.51 -18.61 -4.36
CA ASP A 67 -7.74 -19.41 -4.46
C ASP A 67 -8.48 -19.19 -5.79
N LYS A 68 -8.15 -18.15 -6.57
CA LYS A 68 -8.62 -18.04 -7.95
C LYS A 68 -7.81 -19.04 -8.78
N PRO A 69 -8.33 -20.25 -9.07
CA PRO A 69 -7.66 -21.11 -10.01
C PRO A 69 -7.69 -20.36 -11.33
N ASN A 70 -6.61 -20.47 -12.10
CA ASN A 70 -6.48 -19.97 -13.45
C ASN A 70 -7.82 -20.12 -14.23
N LEU A 71 -8.63 -19.05 -14.31
CA LEU A 71 -9.74 -18.97 -15.26
C LEU A 71 -9.12 -18.52 -16.59
N ALA A 72 -8.35 -19.43 -17.16
CA ALA A 72 -7.87 -19.45 -18.54
C ALA A 72 -7.30 -20.83 -18.82
#